data_AF-A0A3D0SSW6-F1
#
_entry.id   AF-A0A3D0SSW6-F1
#
_cell.length_a   1.000
_cell.length_b   1.000
_cell.length_c   1.000
_cell.angle_alpha   90.00
_cell.angle_beta   90.00
_cell.angle_gamma   90.00
#
_symmetry.space_group_name_H-M   'P 1'
#
loop_
_entity.id
_entity.type
_entity.pdbx_description
1 polymer ?
#
loop_
_entity_poly.entity_id
_entity_poly.type
_entity_poly.pdbx_seq_one_letter_code
_entity_poly.pdbx_strand_id
1 'polypeptide(L)'
;WHQAGCLFPFFRNHAIQHSRQQEPWQFGPAPLAAIRGAIRTRYRLLPSLYQCFFAHWRNGDPIIRPLLYHYNGPEYVHLDDQYLVGDTLLVAPILHGEGQGPEIIRHGVKMQERPVRLPP
;
A
#
# COMPACT_ATOMS: atom_id res chain seq x y z
N TRP A 1 -2.09 6.60 5.27
CA TRP A 1 -0.90 6.53 4.39
C TRP A 1 0.16 5.50 4.75
N HIS A 2 0.61 5.34 6.02
CA HIS A 2 1.68 4.37 6.35
C HIS A 2 1.41 2.95 5.83
N GLN A 3 0.17 2.44 5.95
CA GLN A 3 -0.21 1.14 5.39
C GLN A 3 -0.14 1.11 3.85
N ALA A 4 -0.68 2.12 3.18
CA ALA A 4 -0.70 2.19 1.71
C ALA A 4 0.71 2.25 1.07
N GLY A 5 1.65 2.95 1.73
CA GLY A 5 3.00 3.16 1.23
C GLY A 5 4.05 2.21 1.78
N CYS A 6 3.73 1.33 2.74
CA CYS A 6 4.75 0.51 3.42
C CYS A 6 5.51 -0.45 2.48
N LEU A 7 4.99 -0.72 1.28
CA LEU A 7 5.65 -1.56 0.28
C LEU A 7 6.23 -0.77 -0.90
N PHE A 8 6.23 0.57 -0.84
CA PHE A 8 6.92 1.37 -1.83
C PHE A 8 8.43 1.13 -1.80
N PRO A 9 9.15 1.14 -2.94
CA PRO A 9 10.60 0.96 -2.99
C PRO A 9 11.32 1.89 -2.02
N PHE A 10 10.91 3.15 -2.01
CA PHE A 10 11.32 4.16 -1.04
C PHE A 10 10.18 4.48 -0.07
N PHE A 11 10.40 4.19 1.22
CA PHE A 11 9.40 4.39 2.27
C PHE A 11 9.94 5.36 3.32
N ARG A 12 9.50 6.62 3.23
CA ARG A 12 9.89 7.70 4.14
C ARG A 12 8.68 8.54 4.51
N ASN A 13 8.53 8.81 5.81
CA ASN A 13 7.65 9.85 6.30
C ASN A 13 8.45 11.16 6.39
N HIS A 14 7.95 12.22 5.77
CA HIS A 14 8.62 13.52 5.71
C HIS A 14 7.59 14.64 5.84
N ALA A 15 7.92 15.66 6.64
CA ALA A 15 7.10 16.83 6.90
C ALA A 15 7.88 18.12 6.58
N ILE A 16 7.16 19.16 6.20
CA ILE A 16 7.73 20.50 6.00
C ILE A 16 7.90 21.22 7.35
N GLN A 17 8.66 22.31 7.35
CA GLN A 17 8.76 23.15 8.54
C GLN A 17 7.39 23.73 8.91
N HIS A 18 7.11 23.82 10.21
CA HIS A 18 5.84 24.32 10.77
C HIS A 18 4.58 23.50 10.47
N SER A 19 4.68 22.34 9.80
CA SER A 19 3.56 21.39 9.79
C SER A 19 3.44 20.69 11.13
N ARG A 20 2.25 20.13 11.41
CA ARG A 20 2.06 19.23 12.55
C ARG A 20 3.07 18.09 12.50
N GLN A 21 3.59 17.72 13.67
CA GLN A 21 4.40 16.51 13.83
C GLN A 21 3.60 15.27 13.40
N GLN A 22 4.25 14.39 12.66
CA GLN A 22 3.60 13.23 12.05
C GLN A 22 4.42 11.95 12.17
N GLU A 23 5.38 11.90 13.08
CA GLU A 23 6.06 10.65 13.42
C GLU A 23 5.04 9.62 13.98
N PRO A 24 5.30 8.31 13.87
CA PRO A 24 4.32 7.28 14.25
C PRO A 24 3.75 7.40 15.67
N TRP A 25 4.52 7.92 16.63
CA TRP A 25 4.11 8.08 18.03
C TRP A 25 3.22 9.31 18.29
N GLN A 26 3.00 10.17 17.31
CA GLN A 26 2.19 11.41 17.45
C GLN A 26 0.67 11.17 17.45
N PHE A 27 0.23 9.94 17.17
CA PHE A 27 -1.17 9.62 16.87
C PHE A 27 -1.87 8.78 17.95
N GLY A 28 -1.19 8.48 19.06
CA GLY A 28 -1.72 7.66 20.14
C GLY A 28 -1.65 6.15 19.89
N PRO A 29 -2.14 5.32 20.84
CA PRO A 29 -1.84 3.88 20.87
C PRO A 29 -2.38 3.09 19.67
N ALA A 30 -3.63 3.34 19.25
CA ALA A 30 -4.27 2.57 18.18
C ALA A 30 -3.63 2.82 16.80
N PRO A 31 -3.44 4.07 16.33
CA PRO A 31 -2.72 4.31 15.09
C PRO A 31 -1.25 3.88 15.17
N LEU A 32 -0.58 4.06 16.32
CA LEU A 32 0.79 3.57 16.52
C LEU A 32 0.88 2.05 16.33
N ALA A 33 -0.08 1.28 16.84
CA ALA A 33 -0.14 -0.17 16.64
C ALA A 33 -0.31 -0.53 15.16
N ALA A 34 -1.20 0.16 14.43
CA ALA A 34 -1.42 -0.06 13.00
C ALA A 34 -0.18 0.30 12.16
N ILE A 35 0.46 1.44 12.44
CA ILE A 35 1.70 1.89 11.77
C ILE A 35 2.83 0.90 12.04
N ARG A 36 3.00 0.45 13.30
CA ARG A 36 3.97 -0.57 13.68
C ARG A 36 3.72 -1.88 12.93
N GLY A 37 2.45 -2.28 12.78
CA GLY A 37 2.06 -3.45 11.98
C GLY A 37 2.53 -3.34 10.53
N ALA A 38 2.23 -2.22 9.86
CA ALA A 38 2.65 -1.97 8.48
C ALA A 38 4.19 -2.00 8.32
N ILE A 39 4.93 -1.37 9.23
CA ILE A 39 6.40 -1.39 9.23
C ILE A 39 6.91 -2.83 9.41
N ARG A 40 6.38 -3.59 10.38
CA ARG A 40 6.78 -4.99 10.58
C ARG A 40 6.51 -5.85 9.34
N THR A 41 5.37 -5.66 8.67
CA THR A 41 5.06 -6.32 7.40
C THR A 41 6.10 -6.00 6.33
N ARG A 42 6.46 -4.72 6.15
CA ARG A 42 7.55 -4.33 5.25
C ARG A 42 8.84 -5.07 5.56
N TYR A 43 9.27 -5.07 6.83
CA TYR A 43 10.54 -5.70 7.23
C TYR A 43 10.54 -7.22 7.02
N ARG A 44 9.40 -7.90 7.20
CA ARG A 44 9.25 -9.32 6.85
C ARG A 44 9.37 -9.57 5.33
N LEU A 45 8.91 -8.61 4.52
CA LEU A 45 8.92 -8.69 3.05
C LEU A 45 10.17 -8.05 2.42
N LEU A 46 11.14 -7.57 3.21
CA LEU A 46 12.40 -7.03 2.68
C LEU A 46 13.14 -8.00 1.74
N PRO A 47 13.21 -9.32 2.01
CA PRO A 47 13.81 -10.26 1.07
C PRO A 47 13.11 -10.26 -0.30
N SER A 48 11.77 -10.22 -0.32
CA SER A 48 10.99 -10.16 -1.57
C SER A 48 11.16 -8.81 -2.28
N LEU A 49 11.17 -7.70 -1.55
CA LEU A 49 11.45 -6.37 -2.09
C LEU A 49 12.85 -6.33 -2.72
N TYR A 50 13.85 -6.90 -2.04
CA TYR A 50 15.22 -6.96 -2.55
C TYR A 50 15.33 -7.81 -3.82
N GLN A 51 14.59 -8.92 -3.90
CA GLN A 51 14.48 -9.68 -5.16
C GLN A 51 13.87 -8.85 -6.29
N CYS A 52 12.86 -8.02 -6.00
CA CYS A 52 12.31 -7.11 -7.00
C CYS A 52 13.34 -6.06 -7.46
N PHE A 53 14.14 -5.50 -6.54
CA PHE A 53 15.25 -4.60 -6.90
C PHE A 53 16.31 -5.32 -7.76
N PHE A 54 16.63 -6.57 -7.44
CA PHE A 54 17.56 -7.37 -8.24
C PHE A 54 17.02 -7.65 -9.65
N ALA A 55 15.74 -8.04 -9.76
CA ALA A 55 15.07 -8.24 -11.04
C ALA A 55 15.05 -6.94 -11.86
N HIS A 56 14.77 -5.81 -11.21
CA HIS A 56 14.84 -4.49 -11.84
C HIS A 56 16.24 -4.19 -12.39
N TRP A 57 17.29 -4.37 -11.59
CA TRP A 57 18.67 -4.18 -12.04
C TRP A 57 19.04 -5.11 -13.21
N ARG A 58 18.55 -6.36 -13.20
CA ARG A 58 18.92 -7.37 -14.19
C ARG A 58 18.16 -7.24 -15.51
N ASN A 59 16.86 -6.98 -15.45
CA ASN A 59 15.93 -7.06 -16.58
C ASN A 59 15.25 -5.72 -16.92
N GLY A 60 15.30 -4.74 -16.02
CA GLY A 60 14.62 -3.45 -16.16
C GLY A 60 13.17 -3.44 -15.65
N ASP A 61 12.64 -4.56 -15.16
CA ASP A 61 11.24 -4.63 -14.72
C ASP A 61 10.97 -3.67 -13.54
N PRO A 62 9.88 -2.88 -13.54
CA PRO A 62 9.54 -2.02 -12.41
C PRO A 62 9.26 -2.83 -11.13
N ILE A 63 9.55 -2.25 -9.96
CA ILE A 63 9.28 -2.91 -8.66
C ILE A 63 7.79 -2.80 -8.32
N ILE A 64 7.20 -1.63 -8.51
CA ILE A 64 5.75 -1.43 -8.46
C ILE A 64 5.24 -1.51 -9.89
N ARG A 65 4.23 -2.34 -10.12
CA ARG A 65 3.65 -2.56 -11.44
C ARG A 65 2.13 -2.34 -11.40
N PRO A 66 1.55 -1.57 -12.34
CA PRO A 66 0.11 -1.60 -12.52
C PRO A 66 -0.32 -3.00 -13.01
N LEU A 67 -1.54 -3.43 -12.74
CA LEU A 67 -2.00 -4.76 -13.19
C LEU A 67 -1.94 -4.89 -14.73
N LEU A 68 -2.17 -3.78 -15.46
CA LEU A 68 -2.07 -3.75 -16.92
C LEU A 68 -0.68 -4.16 -17.45
N TYR A 69 0.36 -4.08 -16.61
CA TYR A 69 1.71 -4.52 -16.99
C TYR A 69 1.79 -6.04 -17.22
N HIS A 70 0.95 -6.82 -16.53
CA HIS A 70 0.90 -8.28 -16.63
C HIS A 70 -0.34 -8.80 -17.36
N TYR A 71 -1.45 -8.05 -17.31
CA TYR A 71 -2.75 -8.50 -17.80
C TYR A 71 -3.33 -7.50 -18.80
N ASN A 72 -3.53 -7.95 -20.03
CA ASN A 72 -4.16 -7.14 -21.07
C ASN A 72 -5.68 -7.33 -21.01
N GLY A 73 -6.41 -6.26 -20.71
CA GLY A 73 -7.87 -6.26 -20.68
C GLY A 73 -8.42 -4.85 -20.39
N PRO A 74 -9.59 -4.48 -20.96
CA PRO A 74 -10.20 -3.17 -20.74
C PRO A 74 -10.45 -2.87 -19.25
N GLU A 75 -10.63 -3.91 -18.42
CA GLU A 75 -10.83 -3.79 -16.98
C GLU A 75 -9.60 -3.30 -16.20
N TYR A 76 -8.40 -3.38 -16.78
CA TYR A 76 -7.15 -2.95 -16.12
C TYR A 76 -6.69 -1.56 -16.56
N VAL A 77 -7.28 -0.99 -17.62
CA VAL A 77 -6.83 0.28 -18.24
C VAL A 77 -6.96 1.46 -17.27
N HIS A 78 -8.01 1.47 -16.46
CA HIS A 78 -8.32 2.56 -15.53
C HIS A 78 -8.10 2.18 -14.07
N LEU A 79 -7.37 1.08 -13.81
CA LEU A 79 -7.15 0.59 -12.46
C LEU A 79 -5.89 1.25 -11.85
N ASP A 80 -6.10 2.31 -11.08
CA ASP A 80 -5.04 3.18 -10.53
C ASP A 80 -4.95 3.18 -8.99
N ASP A 81 -5.84 2.45 -8.32
CA ASP A 81 -5.95 2.40 -6.87
C ASP A 81 -5.38 1.11 -6.25
N GLN A 82 -4.82 0.21 -7.05
CA GLN A 82 -4.15 -1.02 -6.63
C GLN A 82 -2.97 -1.36 -7.54
N TYR A 83 -1.97 -2.04 -7.00
CA TYR A 83 -0.72 -2.31 -7.71
C TYR A 83 -0.12 -3.65 -7.28
N LEU A 84 0.77 -4.18 -8.12
CA LEU A 84 1.61 -5.32 -7.81
C LEU A 84 2.98 -4.85 -7.31
N VAL A 85 3.55 -5.59 -6.36
CA VAL A 85 4.97 -5.53 -6.01
C VAL A 85 5.63 -6.76 -6.61
N GLY A 86 6.50 -6.54 -7.60
CA GLY A 86 6.93 -7.59 -8.50
C GLY A 86 5.74 -8.15 -9.29
N ASP A 87 5.69 -9.46 -9.44
CA ASP A 87 4.63 -10.21 -10.12
C ASP A 87 3.72 -11.00 -9.18
N THR A 88 4.06 -11.11 -7.89
CA THR A 88 3.34 -12.03 -6.96
C THR A 88 2.47 -11.34 -5.90
N LEU A 89 2.72 -10.09 -5.54
CA LEU A 89 2.07 -9.47 -4.38
C LEU A 89 1.14 -8.32 -4.80
N LEU A 90 -0.17 -8.56 -4.70
CA LEU A 90 -1.19 -7.52 -4.89
C LEU A 90 -1.35 -6.65 -3.65
N VAL A 91 -1.30 -5.34 -3.84
CA VAL A 91 -1.54 -4.33 -2.81
C VAL A 91 -2.72 -3.46 -3.21
N ALA A 92 -3.78 -3.48 -2.40
CA ALA A 92 -5.00 -2.72 -2.63
C ALA A 92 -5.34 -1.88 -1.38
N PRO A 93 -4.74 -0.69 -1.23
CA PRO A 93 -4.94 0.15 -0.05
C PRO A 93 -6.33 0.79 0.00
N ILE A 94 -6.77 1.14 1.21
CA ILE A 94 -7.86 2.10 1.40
C ILE A 94 -7.30 3.51 1.20
N LEU A 95 -7.94 4.29 0.32
CA LEU A 95 -7.48 5.61 -0.10
C LEU A 95 -8.40 6.77 0.32
N HIS A 96 -9.58 6.46 0.85
CA HIS A 96 -10.54 7.46 1.30
C HIS A 96 -10.43 7.68 2.82
N GLY A 97 -10.71 8.91 3.28
CA GLY A 97 -10.89 9.20 4.70
C GLY A 97 -12.23 8.69 5.24
N GLU A 98 -12.39 8.68 6.55
CA GLU A 98 -13.67 8.36 7.19
C GLU A 98 -14.78 9.28 6.66
N GLY A 99 -15.91 8.69 6.29
CA GLY A 99 -17.05 9.37 5.65
C GLY A 99 -16.85 9.74 4.19
N GLN A 100 -15.72 9.37 3.56
CA GLN A 100 -15.38 9.77 2.19
C GLN A 100 -15.33 8.59 1.19
N GLY A 101 -15.73 7.39 1.62
CA GLY A 101 -15.75 6.19 0.78
C GLY A 101 -16.76 5.16 1.29
N PRO A 102 -16.84 3.98 0.67
CA PRO A 102 -17.75 2.92 1.11
C PRO A 102 -17.40 2.43 2.51
N GLU A 103 -18.41 2.33 3.37
CA GLU A 103 -18.27 1.99 4.77
C GLU A 103 -19.31 0.95 5.17
N ILE A 104 -18.90 0.01 6.02
CA ILE A 104 -19.75 -1.02 6.59
C ILE A 104 -19.62 -1.04 8.11
N ILE A 105 -20.63 -1.54 8.80
CA ILE A 105 -20.58 -1.77 10.24
C ILE A 105 -20.44 -3.28 10.46
N ARG A 106 -19.31 -3.70 11.04
CA ARG A 106 -19.08 -5.09 11.47
C ARG A 106 -18.85 -5.13 12.97
N HIS A 107 -19.65 -5.91 13.69
CA HIS A 107 -19.58 -6.03 15.16
C HIS A 107 -19.61 -4.67 15.89
N GLY A 108 -20.42 -3.72 15.41
CA GLY A 108 -20.50 -2.36 15.98
C GLY A 108 -19.32 -1.45 15.64
N VAL A 109 -18.35 -1.91 14.85
CA VAL A 109 -17.20 -1.13 14.40
C VAL A 109 -17.42 -0.71 12.95
N LYS A 110 -17.31 0.59 12.71
CA LYS A 110 -17.33 1.18 11.37
C LYS A 110 -16.00 0.88 10.67
N MET A 111 -16.06 0.30 9.48
CA MET A 111 -14.91 -0.09 8.67
C MET A 111 -15.07 0.40 7.25
N GLN A 112 -13.96 0.75 6.60
CA GLN A 112 -13.94 1.08 5.19
C GLN A 112 -13.75 -0.19 4.37
N GLU A 113 -14.47 -0.27 3.25
CA GLU A 113 -14.31 -1.35 2.28
C GLU A 113 -14.16 -0.79 0.87
N ARG A 114 -13.60 -1.60 -0.02
CA ARG A 114 -13.55 -1.27 -1.45
C ARG A 114 -13.51 -2.56 -2.27
N PRO A 115 -14.00 -2.53 -3.51
CA PRO A 115 -13.75 -3.61 -4.45
C PRO A 115 -12.25 -3.71 -4.74
N VAL A 116 -11.77 -4.94 -4.89
CA VAL A 116 -10.41 -5.27 -5.32
C VAL A 116 -10.52 -6.16 -6.55
N ARG A 117 -9.77 -5.82 -7.60
CA ARG A 117 -9.64 -6.67 -8.77
C ARG A 117 -8.50 -7.67 -8.54
N LEU A 118 -8.82 -8.95 -8.56
CA LEU A 118 -7.80 -9.99 -8.48
C LEU A 118 -7.23 -10.27 -9.87
N PRO A 119 -5.94 -10.63 -9.97
CA PRO A 119 -5.41 -11.31 -11.14
C PRO A 119 -6.25 -12.52 -11.57
N PRO A 120 -6.20 -12.93 -12.85
CA PRO A 120 -6.80 -14.17 -13.33
C PRO A 120 -6.34 -15.43 -12.58
#